data_AF-A0A3C2CHX3-F1
#
_entry.id   AF-A0A3C2CHX3-F1
#
_cell.length_a   1.000
_cell.length_b   1.000
_cell.length_c   1.000
_cell.angle_alpha   90.00
_cell.angle_beta   90.00
_cell.angle_gamma   90.00
#
_symmetry.space_group_name_H-M   'P 1'
#
loop_
_entity.id
_entity.type
_entity.pdbx_description
1 polymer ?
#
loop_
_entity_poly.entity_id
_entity_poly.type
_entity_poly.pdbx_seq_one_letter_code
_entity_poly.pdbx_strand_id
1 'polypeptide(L)'
;RIAEEIATVDLIAPGRFNVVMGIGYRESEFEMFAKNRKTRGKDTENAIRTILTALEGEPFEYEGREVLISPKPVSAPSSLISVGGSVEISAIRAANLGLPFVPAVRDESLETAYYKKAKEIGYESPMCMMPSGPGMVMVSEDPEKLWNEIGENLLYDAM
;
A
#
# COMPACT_ATOMS: atom_id res chain seq x y z
N ARG A 1 6.06 -3.34 15.76
CA ARG A 1 5.82 -4.62 15.04
C ARG A 1 5.96 -4.48 13.53
N ILE A 2 5.06 -3.82 12.78
CA ILE A 2 5.18 -3.74 11.31
C ILE A 2 6.52 -3.16 10.84
N ALA A 3 7.01 -2.07 11.45
CA ALA A 3 8.32 -1.51 11.11
C ALA A 3 9.48 -2.50 11.33
N GLU A 4 9.45 -3.27 12.42
CA GLU A 4 10.45 -4.31 12.72
C GLU A 4 10.40 -5.46 11.71
N GLU A 5 9.19 -5.88 11.32
CA GLU A 5 9.00 -6.91 10.28
C GLU A 5 9.53 -6.43 8.92
N ILE A 6 9.23 -5.19 8.52
CA ILE A 6 9.74 -4.56 7.30
C ILE A 6 11.27 -4.51 7.32
N ALA A 7 11.87 -4.02 8.41
CA ALA A 7 13.32 -3.92 8.53
C ALA A 7 14.00 -5.29 8.50
N THR A 8 13.39 -6.28 9.15
CA THR A 8 13.91 -7.66 9.14
C THR A 8 13.90 -8.25 7.74
N VAL A 9 12.82 -8.09 6.98
CA VAL A 9 12.73 -8.60 5.60
C VAL A 9 13.72 -7.88 4.69
N ASP A 10 13.85 -6.56 4.82
CA ASP A 10 14.82 -5.79 4.04
C ASP A 10 16.26 -6.25 4.29
N LEU A 11 16.63 -6.57 5.54
CA LEU A 11 17.95 -7.12 5.85
C LEU A 11 18.20 -8.52 5.26
N ILE A 12 17.16 -9.35 5.19
CA ILE A 12 17.25 -10.69 4.58
C ILE A 12 17.33 -10.60 3.04
N ALA A 13 16.66 -9.61 2.45
CA ALA A 13 16.53 -9.47 1.01
C ALA A 13 16.66 -8.01 0.52
N PRO A 14 17.86 -7.39 0.66
CA PRO A 14 18.05 -5.99 0.31
C PRO A 14 17.65 -5.69 -1.14
N GLY A 15 16.84 -4.65 -1.33
CA GLY A 15 16.41 -4.20 -2.65
C GLY A 15 15.44 -5.13 -3.40
N ARG A 16 14.94 -6.19 -2.75
CA ARG A 16 14.01 -7.17 -3.35
C ARG A 16 12.61 -7.14 -2.74
N PHE A 17 12.32 -6.12 -1.94
CA PHE A 17 11.10 -6.03 -1.15
C PHE A 17 10.54 -4.62 -1.14
N ASN A 18 9.22 -4.52 -1.22
CA ASN A 18 8.44 -3.29 -1.05
C ASN A 18 7.06 -3.66 -0.49
N VAL A 19 6.55 -2.88 0.46
CA VAL A 19 5.21 -3.06 1.04
C VAL A 19 4.25 -2.04 0.47
N VAL A 20 3.20 -2.52 -0.18
CA VAL A 20 2.07 -1.67 -0.59
C VAL A 20 1.05 -1.60 0.55
N MET A 21 0.94 -0.43 1.17
CA MET A 21 0.01 -0.16 2.27
C MET A 21 -1.38 0.18 1.75
N GLY A 22 -2.34 -0.68 2.03
CA GLY A 22 -3.76 -0.47 1.76
C GLY A 22 -4.53 0.04 2.98
N ILE A 23 -5.69 0.67 2.75
CA ILE A 23 -6.54 1.22 3.82
C ILE A 23 -7.49 0.19 4.43
N GLY A 24 -7.71 -0.95 3.74
CA GLY A 24 -8.73 -1.92 4.09
C GLY A 24 -10.15 -1.45 3.73
N TYR A 25 -11.05 -2.39 3.44
CA TYR A 25 -12.41 -2.07 2.99
C TYR A 25 -13.54 -2.86 3.69
N ARG A 26 -13.25 -4.07 4.18
CA ARG A 26 -14.24 -4.99 4.75
C ARG A 26 -14.62 -4.60 6.17
N GLU A 27 -15.88 -4.28 6.40
CA GLU A 27 -16.39 -3.86 7.73
C GLU A 27 -16.07 -4.89 8.84
N SER A 28 -16.24 -6.18 8.55
CA SER A 28 -15.97 -7.27 9.50
C SER A 28 -14.52 -7.32 9.98
N GLU A 29 -13.55 -6.91 9.17
CA GLU A 29 -12.14 -6.84 9.58
C GLU A 29 -11.92 -5.69 10.58
N PHE A 30 -12.57 -4.54 10.35
CA PHE A 30 -12.52 -3.42 11.29
C PHE A 30 -13.16 -3.77 12.62
N GLU A 31 -14.32 -4.45 12.61
CA GLU A 31 -14.97 -4.95 13.81
C GLU A 31 -14.07 -5.95 14.56
N MET A 32 -13.47 -6.90 13.84
CA MET A 32 -12.55 -7.91 14.42
C MET A 32 -11.35 -7.27 15.14
N PHE A 33 -10.80 -6.19 14.58
CA PHE A 33 -9.66 -5.47 15.18
C PHE A 33 -10.06 -4.30 16.09
N ALA A 34 -11.36 -4.15 16.39
CA ALA A 34 -11.91 -3.03 17.16
C ALA A 34 -11.46 -1.65 16.64
N LYS A 35 -11.45 -1.49 15.31
CA LYS A 35 -11.09 -0.23 14.63
C LYS A 35 -12.32 0.45 14.06
N ASN A 36 -12.30 1.78 14.04
CA ASN A 36 -13.37 2.56 13.45
C ASN A 36 -13.11 2.72 11.94
N ARG A 37 -13.94 2.05 11.14
CA ARG A 37 -13.83 2.15 9.68
C ARG A 37 -14.00 3.59 9.18
N LYS A 38 -14.72 4.48 9.86
CA LYS A 38 -14.88 5.88 9.42
C LYS A 38 -13.59 6.70 9.50
N THR A 39 -12.67 6.35 10.40
CA THR A 39 -11.39 7.05 10.58
C THR A 39 -10.22 6.40 9.84
N ARG A 40 -10.46 5.23 9.20
CA ARG A 40 -9.45 4.39 8.53
C ARG A 40 -8.42 5.13 7.69
N GLY A 41 -8.82 6.14 6.91
CA GLY A 41 -7.89 6.90 6.08
C GLY A 41 -6.86 7.69 6.92
N LYS A 42 -7.35 8.42 7.93
CA LYS A 42 -6.51 9.17 8.87
C LYS A 42 -5.65 8.22 9.72
N ASP A 43 -6.23 7.12 10.20
CA ASP A 43 -5.53 6.16 11.03
C ASP A 43 -4.39 5.48 10.25
N THR A 44 -4.63 5.15 8.98
CA THR A 44 -3.61 4.57 8.09
C THR A 44 -2.51 5.58 7.79
N GLU A 45 -2.84 6.85 7.50
CA GLU A 45 -1.83 7.91 7.31
C GLU A 45 -0.92 8.07 8.52
N ASN A 46 -1.51 8.14 9.72
CA ASN A 46 -0.76 8.24 10.96
C ASN A 46 0.14 7.01 11.17
N ALA A 47 -0.39 5.81 10.94
CA ALA A 47 0.38 4.58 11.05
C ALA A 47 1.56 4.54 10.06
N ILE A 48 1.38 4.95 8.81
CA ILE A 48 2.47 5.00 7.82
C ILE A 48 3.55 6.00 8.26
N ARG A 49 3.17 7.19 8.74
CA ARG A 49 4.14 8.17 9.27
C ARG A 49 4.93 7.60 10.43
N THR A 50 4.27 6.95 11.39
CA THR A 50 4.93 6.28 12.52
C THR A 50 5.88 5.17 12.04
N ILE A 51 5.48 4.37 11.06
CA ILE A 51 6.33 3.31 10.50
C ILE A 51 7.57 3.91 9.83
N LEU A 52 7.41 4.97 9.02
CA LEU A 52 8.52 5.64 8.36
C LEU A 52 9.52 6.20 9.40
N THR A 53 9.04 6.89 10.44
CA THR A 53 9.88 7.37 11.53
C THR A 53 10.60 6.22 12.24
N ALA A 54 9.90 5.14 12.55
CA ALA A 54 10.50 3.97 13.20
C ALA A 54 11.61 3.31 12.36
N LEU A 55 11.47 3.31 11.04
CA LEU A 55 12.44 2.73 10.11
C LEU A 55 13.71 3.58 9.96
N GLU A 56 13.72 4.84 10.41
CA GLU A 56 14.97 5.64 10.49
C GLU A 56 15.98 5.03 11.48
N GLY A 57 15.51 4.20 12.42
CA GLY A 57 16.35 3.49 13.39
C GLY A 57 16.91 4.38 14.51
N GLU A 58 16.29 5.53 14.75
CA GLU A 58 16.61 6.45 15.85
C GLU A 58 15.49 6.46 16.90
N PRO A 59 15.77 6.74 18.19
CA PRO A 59 14.72 6.90 19.20
C PRO A 59 13.74 8.02 18.84
N PHE A 60 12.45 7.78 19.06
CA PHE A 60 11.39 8.78 18.83
C PHE A 60 10.27 8.67 19.86
N GLU A 61 9.49 9.74 20.03
CA GLU A 61 8.31 9.72 20.90
C GLU A 61 7.11 9.10 20.18
N TYR A 62 6.48 8.12 20.81
CA TYR A 62 5.22 7.52 20.38
C TYR A 62 4.26 7.41 21.56
N GLU A 63 3.12 8.10 21.47
CA GLU A 63 2.09 8.12 22.51
C GLU A 63 2.63 8.43 23.92
N GLY A 64 3.52 9.43 24.01
CA GLY A 64 4.12 9.89 25.27
C GLY A 64 5.23 8.99 25.81
N ARG A 65 5.76 8.07 25.01
CA ARG A 65 6.86 7.17 25.39
C ARG A 65 7.99 7.25 24.36
N GLU A 66 9.22 7.27 24.84
CA GLU A 66 10.37 7.09 23.96
C GLU A 66 10.44 5.61 23.53
N VAL A 67 10.55 5.39 22.23
CA VAL A 67 10.64 4.06 21.62
C VAL A 67 11.79 4.03 20.61
N LEU A 68 12.45 2.89 20.50
CA LEU A 68 13.44 2.58 19.48
C LEU A 68 13.06 1.25 18.84
N ILE A 69 12.92 1.23 17.52
CA ILE A 69 12.66 0.00 16.77
C ILE A 69 13.97 -0.50 16.18
N SER A 70 14.22 -1.79 16.37
CA SER A 70 15.36 -2.51 15.81
C SER A 70 14.85 -3.78 15.13
N PRO A 71 15.53 -4.27 14.07
CA PRO A 71 16.76 -3.73 13.50
C PRO A 71 16.52 -2.51 12.61
N LYS A 72 17.60 -1.79 12.25
CA LYS A 72 17.56 -0.73 11.24
C LYS A 72 17.61 -1.36 9.83
N PRO A 73 16.72 -0.98 8.89
CA PRO A 73 16.79 -1.46 7.51
C PRO A 73 18.08 -0.98 6.82
N VAL A 74 18.47 -1.68 5.74
CA VAL A 74 19.55 -1.25 4.85
C VAL A 74 19.06 -0.29 3.77
N SER A 75 17.80 -0.40 3.36
CA SER A 75 17.14 0.47 2.40
C SER A 75 16.58 1.73 3.07
N ALA A 76 16.42 2.80 2.30
CA ALA A 76 15.74 4.01 2.77
C ALA A 76 14.27 3.71 3.11
N PRO A 77 13.72 4.25 4.23
CA PRO A 77 12.33 4.00 4.61
C PRO A 77 11.31 4.28 3.51
N SER A 78 11.51 5.35 2.74
CA SER A 78 10.62 5.75 1.63
C SER A 78 10.67 4.83 0.41
N SER A 79 11.73 4.02 0.23
CA SER A 79 11.79 3.02 -0.86
C SER A 79 11.15 1.68 -0.48
N LEU A 80 10.99 1.42 0.82
CA LEU A 80 10.40 0.18 1.36
C LEU A 80 8.87 0.18 1.36
N ILE A 81 8.25 1.35 1.25
CA ILE A 81 6.80 1.51 1.41
C ILE A 81 6.23 2.20 0.18
N SER A 82 5.07 1.73 -0.26
CA SER A 82 4.24 2.38 -1.26
C SER A 82 2.79 2.39 -0.78
N VAL A 83 1.95 3.23 -1.37
CA VAL A 83 0.54 3.34 -0.98
C VAL A 83 -0.33 2.78 -2.08
N GLY A 84 -1.31 1.96 -1.71
CA GLY A 84 -2.30 1.40 -2.62
C GLY A 84 -3.65 2.11 -2.55
N GLY A 85 -4.50 1.86 -3.55
CA GLY A 85 -5.90 2.25 -3.53
C GLY A 85 -6.53 2.37 -4.91
N SER A 86 -7.84 2.63 -4.93
CA SER A 86 -8.64 2.65 -6.17
C SER A 86 -9.46 3.94 -6.33
N VAL A 87 -9.19 4.97 -5.52
CA VAL A 87 -9.94 6.22 -5.49
C VAL A 87 -9.00 7.41 -5.39
N GLU A 88 -9.44 8.58 -5.84
CA GLU A 88 -8.62 9.80 -5.93
C GLU A 88 -7.96 10.17 -4.59
N ILE A 89 -8.69 10.03 -3.48
CA ILE A 89 -8.14 10.34 -2.15
C ILE A 89 -6.97 9.43 -1.76
N SER A 90 -6.84 8.24 -2.34
CA SER A 90 -5.66 7.37 -2.15
C SER A 90 -4.44 7.91 -2.88
N ALA A 91 -4.62 8.44 -4.10
CA ALA A 91 -3.57 9.10 -4.87
C ALA A 91 -3.03 10.34 -4.12
N ILE A 92 -3.94 11.19 -3.65
CA ILE A 92 -3.61 12.40 -2.86
C ILE A 92 -2.84 12.02 -1.59
N ARG A 93 -3.26 10.95 -0.91
CA ARG A 93 -2.60 10.43 0.29
C ARG A 93 -1.17 9.96 0.03
N ALA A 94 -0.96 9.18 -1.03
CA ALA A 94 0.37 8.70 -1.42
C ALA A 94 1.32 9.89 -1.64
N ALA A 95 0.86 10.90 -2.38
CA ALA A 95 1.62 12.12 -2.62
C ALA A 95 1.93 12.87 -1.30
N ASN A 96 0.93 13.13 -0.45
CA ASN A 96 1.12 13.82 0.84
C ASN A 96 2.06 13.08 1.83
N LEU A 97 2.27 11.78 1.63
CA LEU A 97 3.22 10.99 2.40
C LEU A 97 4.63 10.96 1.77
N GLY A 98 4.79 11.50 0.55
CA GLY A 98 6.04 11.44 -0.20
C GLY A 98 6.40 10.01 -0.61
N LEU A 99 5.40 9.19 -0.93
CA LEU A 99 5.57 7.77 -1.24
C LEU A 99 5.13 7.44 -2.67
N PRO A 100 5.68 6.36 -3.27
CA PRO A 100 5.16 5.81 -4.52
C PRO A 100 3.70 5.37 -4.38
N PHE A 101 2.96 5.48 -5.48
CA PHE A 101 1.55 5.09 -5.57
C PHE A 101 1.38 3.87 -6.47
N VAL A 102 0.68 2.84 -5.99
CA VAL A 102 0.42 1.58 -6.70
C VAL A 102 -1.10 1.34 -6.74
N PRO A 103 -1.81 1.86 -7.75
CA PRO A 103 -3.26 1.72 -7.83
C PRO A 103 -3.69 0.27 -8.03
N ALA A 104 -4.83 -0.11 -7.44
CA ALA A 104 -5.40 -1.45 -7.66
C ALA A 104 -6.24 -1.54 -8.94
N VAL A 105 -6.57 -0.39 -9.56
CA VAL A 105 -7.34 -0.31 -10.81
C VAL A 105 -6.62 0.56 -11.81
N ARG A 106 -6.81 0.29 -13.10
CA ARG A 106 -6.27 1.13 -14.16
C ARG A 106 -7.22 2.30 -14.43
N ASP A 107 -6.93 3.43 -13.80
CA ASP A 107 -7.63 4.71 -13.98
C ASP A 107 -6.61 5.86 -14.05
N GLU A 108 -6.50 6.49 -15.22
CA GLU A 108 -5.56 7.60 -15.50
C GLU A 108 -5.85 8.86 -14.68
N SER A 109 -7.09 9.02 -14.17
CA SER A 109 -7.43 10.14 -13.30
C SER A 109 -6.69 10.04 -11.95
N LEU A 110 -6.42 8.83 -11.46
CA LEU A 110 -5.69 8.59 -10.23
C LEU A 110 -4.22 8.97 -10.37
N GLU A 111 -3.59 8.58 -11.48
CA GLU A 111 -2.21 8.96 -11.80
C GLU A 111 -2.07 10.48 -11.95
N THR A 112 -3.03 11.11 -12.65
CA THR A 112 -3.09 12.57 -12.81
C THR A 112 -3.20 13.28 -11.46
N ALA A 113 -4.10 12.82 -10.59
CA ALA A 113 -4.27 13.37 -9.24
C ALA A 113 -3.00 13.21 -8.39
N TYR A 114 -2.35 12.05 -8.46
CA TYR A 114 -1.09 11.79 -7.74
C TYR A 114 0.01 12.76 -8.16
N TYR A 115 0.33 12.85 -9.46
CA TYR A 115 1.42 13.71 -9.93
C TYR A 115 1.10 15.19 -9.76
N LYS A 116 -0.16 15.61 -9.95
CA LYS A 116 -0.59 16.98 -9.63
C LYS A 116 -0.31 17.29 -8.17
N LYS A 117 -0.72 16.41 -7.25
CA LYS A 117 -0.51 16.65 -5.83
C LYS A 117 0.97 16.62 -5.44
N ALA A 118 1.75 15.68 -6.00
CA ALA A 118 3.19 15.60 -5.78
C ALA A 118 3.90 16.90 -6.19
N LYS A 119 3.52 17.48 -7.34
CA LYS A 119 4.04 18.77 -7.79
C LYS A 119 3.67 19.91 -6.85
N GLU A 120 2.42 19.98 -6.39
CA GLU A 120 1.95 21.03 -5.47
C GLU A 120 2.74 21.06 -4.15
N ILE A 121 3.17 19.91 -3.65
CA ILE A 121 3.90 19.80 -2.38
C ILE A 121 5.43 19.75 -2.56
N GLY A 122 5.93 19.80 -3.80
CA GLY A 122 7.37 19.73 -4.08
C GLY A 122 8.00 18.36 -3.87
N TYR A 123 7.25 17.26 -4.05
CA TYR A 123 7.85 15.92 -4.01
C TYR A 123 8.66 15.70 -5.29
N GLU A 124 9.99 15.59 -5.14
CA GLU A 124 10.95 15.65 -6.26
C GLU A 124 11.02 14.38 -7.11
N SER A 125 10.72 13.22 -6.53
CA SER A 125 10.83 11.90 -7.20
C SER A 125 9.56 11.06 -7.06
N PRO A 126 8.39 11.57 -7.51
CA PRO A 126 7.14 10.84 -7.44
C PRO A 126 7.16 9.66 -8.42
N MET A 127 6.55 8.55 -8.02
CA MET A 127 6.45 7.35 -8.84
C MET A 127 5.05 6.77 -8.71
N CYS A 128 4.34 6.66 -9.83
CA CYS A 128 3.09 5.93 -9.93
C CYS A 128 3.32 4.65 -10.74
N MET A 129 2.98 3.49 -10.19
CA MET A 129 3.04 2.20 -10.88
C MET A 129 1.62 1.74 -11.22
N MET A 130 1.14 2.17 -12.38
CA MET A 130 -0.17 1.76 -12.87
C MET A 130 -0.21 0.25 -13.18
N PRO A 131 -1.31 -0.45 -12.84
CA PRO A 131 -1.49 -1.82 -13.30
C PRO A 131 -1.49 -1.87 -14.83
N SER A 132 -0.81 -2.88 -15.37
CA SER A 132 -0.66 -3.11 -16.80
C SER A 132 -0.84 -4.60 -17.12
N GLY A 133 -1.31 -4.90 -18.33
CA GLY A 133 -1.61 -6.26 -18.76
C GLY A 133 -2.90 -6.84 -18.16
N PRO A 134 -3.17 -8.12 -18.43
CA PRO A 134 -4.35 -8.80 -17.90
C PRO A 134 -4.24 -9.02 -16.39
N GLY A 135 -5.27 -8.62 -15.62
CA GLY A 135 -5.32 -8.83 -14.17
C GLY A 135 -5.48 -10.30 -13.77
N MET A 136 -6.06 -11.12 -14.64
CA MET A 136 -6.18 -12.58 -14.49
C MET A 136 -5.87 -13.25 -15.82
N VAL A 137 -5.01 -14.27 -15.79
CA VAL A 137 -4.67 -15.10 -16.96
C VAL A 137 -4.98 -16.55 -16.61
N MET A 138 -5.87 -17.16 -17.38
CA MET A 138 -6.17 -18.59 -17.29
C MET A 138 -5.72 -19.27 -18.58
N VAL A 139 -4.94 -20.34 -18.46
CA VAL A 139 -4.46 -21.14 -19.59
C VAL A 139 -5.11 -22.51 -19.49
N SER A 140 -5.86 -22.90 -20.52
CA SER A 140 -6.57 -24.19 -20.59
C SER A 140 -6.41 -24.80 -21.98
N GLU A 141 -6.29 -26.12 -22.04
CA GLU A 141 -6.40 -26.88 -23.30
C GLU A 141 -7.85 -26.91 -23.82
N ASP A 142 -8.83 -26.77 -22.91
CA ASP A 142 -10.27 -26.70 -23.21
C ASP A 142 -10.89 -25.51 -22.44
N PRO A 143 -10.92 -24.30 -23.05
CA PRO A 143 -11.47 -23.12 -22.40
C PRO A 143 -12.98 -23.19 -22.12
N GLU A 144 -13.75 -23.89 -22.95
CA GLU A 144 -15.20 -24.00 -22.77
C GLU A 144 -15.54 -24.86 -21.55
N LYS A 145 -14.87 -26.02 -21.41
CA LYS A 145 -15.05 -26.87 -20.24
C LYS A 145 -14.67 -26.13 -18.95
N LEU A 146 -13.51 -25.47 -18.93
CA LEU A 146 -13.07 -24.69 -17.75
C LEU A 146 -14.10 -23.61 -17.39
N TRP A 147 -14.60 -22.88 -18.39
CA TRP A 147 -15.63 -21.86 -18.16
C TRP A 147 -16.91 -22.46 -17.57
N ASN A 148 -17.35 -23.62 -18.04
CA ASN A 148 -18.53 -24.29 -17.47
C ASN A 148 -18.33 -24.75 -16.03
N GLU A 149 -17.10 -25.04 -15.61
CA GLU A 149 -16.78 -25.49 -14.25
C GLU A 149 -16.64 -24.34 -13.24
N ILE A 150 -16.05 -23.20 -13.64
CA ILE A 150 -15.70 -22.11 -12.70
C ILE A 150 -16.24 -20.73 -13.09
N GLY A 151 -16.86 -20.58 -14.26
CA GLY A 151 -17.26 -19.29 -14.82
C GLY A 151 -18.20 -18.49 -13.92
N GLU A 152 -19.16 -19.16 -13.26
CA GLU A 152 -20.05 -18.50 -12.30
C GLU A 152 -19.29 -17.90 -11.10
N ASN A 153 -18.26 -18.59 -10.60
CA ASN A 153 -17.44 -18.09 -9.51
C ASN A 153 -16.58 -16.89 -9.94
N LEU A 154 -16.07 -16.90 -11.18
CA LEU A 154 -15.32 -15.79 -11.73
C LEU A 154 -16.20 -14.56 -11.94
N LEU A 155 -17.44 -14.74 -12.41
CA LEU A 155 -18.40 -13.65 -12.54
C LEU A 155 -18.77 -13.07 -11.17
N TYR A 156 -18.93 -13.91 -10.15
CA TYR A 156 -19.19 -13.46 -8.78
C TYR A 156 -18.08 -12.55 -8.23
N ASP A 157 -16.81 -12.86 -8.50
CA ASP A 157 -15.67 -12.04 -8.07
C ASP A 157 -15.55 -10.71 -8.82
N ALA A 158 -16.01 -10.66 -10.07
CA ALA A 158 -15.93 -9.47 -10.93
C ALA A 158 -17.05 -8.44 -10.71
N MET A 159 -18.13 -8.79 -10.01
CA MET A 159 -19.31 -7.95 -9.74
C MET A 159 -19.26 -7.29 -8.36
#